data_AF-A0A3D0TY57-F1
#
_entry.id   AF-A0A3D0TY57-F1
#
_cell.length_a   1.000
_cell.length_b   1.000
_cell.length_c   1.000
_cell.angle_alpha   90.00
_cell.angle_beta   90.00
_cell.angle_gamma   90.00
#
_symmetry.space_group_name_H-M   'P 1'
#
loop_
_entity.id
_entity.type
_entity.pdbx_description
1 polymer ?
#
loop_
_entity_poly.entity_id
_entity_poly.type
_entity_poly.pdbx_seq_one_letter_code
_entity_poly.pdbx_strand_id
1 'polypeptide(L)'
;MGFAFADENRDRVNLVEIDNGDGCVAPTDETIATAEYPISRFLYTYIDAARADEPAVEAFIDFMLSDEGQPFVIDAGYVNVSAADTEKSRTVWATRTTGHSF
;
A
#
# COMPACT_ATOMS: atom_id res chain seq x y z
N MET A 1 14.38 6.77 7.33
CA MET A 1 13.59 7.93 6.85
C MET A 1 12.79 7.44 5.66
N GLY A 2 11.48 7.63 5.63
CA GLY A 2 10.62 7.16 4.54
C GLY A 2 10.46 8.22 3.44
N PHE A 3 9.81 7.84 2.34
CA PHE A 3 9.55 8.72 1.19
C PHE A 3 8.80 9.99 1.58
N ALA A 4 7.67 9.92 2.30
CA ALA A 4 6.89 11.11 2.68
C ALA A 4 7.70 12.17 3.43
N PHE A 5 8.53 11.77 4.40
CA PHE A 5 9.42 12.71 5.07
C PHE A 5 10.37 13.40 4.08
N ALA A 6 10.97 12.63 3.17
CA ALA A 6 11.92 13.17 2.21
C ALA A 6 11.25 14.08 1.17
N ASP A 7 10.01 13.76 0.79
CA ASP A 7 9.20 14.54 -0.13
C ASP A 7 8.86 15.93 0.43
N GLU A 8 8.47 16.00 1.70
CA GLU A 8 8.18 17.24 2.42
C GLU A 8 9.42 18.09 2.72
N ASN A 9 10.62 17.49 2.71
CA ASN A 9 11.88 18.12 3.13
C ASN A 9 12.93 18.13 2.01
N ARG A 10 12.51 18.20 0.74
CA ARG A 10 13.42 18.20 -0.43
C ARG A 10 14.47 19.32 -0.43
N ASP A 11 14.28 20.38 0.37
CA ASP A 11 15.26 21.44 0.59
C ASP A 11 16.41 21.03 1.55
N ARG A 12 16.19 19.97 2.33
CA ARG A 12 17.10 19.50 3.39
C ARG A 12 17.65 18.10 3.12
N VAL A 13 16.96 17.29 2.33
CA VAL A 13 17.35 15.93 1.98
C VAL A 13 17.21 15.68 0.49
N ASN A 14 18.10 14.85 -0.04
CA ASN A 14 18.06 14.43 -1.44
C ASN A 14 17.35 13.08 -1.55
N LEU A 15 16.40 12.98 -2.49
CA LEU A 15 15.91 11.70 -2.98
C LEU A 15 16.99 11.05 -3.86
N VAL A 16 17.14 9.74 -3.75
CA VAL A 16 18.18 8.99 -4.46
C VAL A 16 17.50 7.95 -5.34
N GLU A 17 17.88 7.91 -6.61
CA GLU A 17 17.47 6.85 -7.53
C GLU A 17 18.25 5.58 -7.21
N ILE A 18 17.59 4.42 -7.34
CA ILE A 18 18.20 3.13 -7.02
C ILE A 18 18.15 2.23 -8.24
N ASP A 19 19.31 1.63 -8.57
CA ASP A 19 19.44 0.61 -9.60
C ASP A 19 19.43 -0.78 -8.96
N ASN A 20 18.57 -1.67 -9.46
CA ASN A 20 18.46 -3.06 -9.04
C ASN A 20 18.68 -4.06 -10.20
N GLY A 21 19.34 -3.62 -11.28
CA GLY A 21 19.75 -4.45 -12.41
C GLY A 21 19.30 -3.94 -13.78
N ASP A 22 18.28 -3.09 -13.84
CA ASP A 22 17.66 -2.58 -15.07
C ASP A 22 17.78 -1.05 -15.21
N GLY A 23 18.68 -0.43 -14.44
CA GLY A 23 18.92 1.01 -14.42
C GLY A 23 18.27 1.71 -13.21
N CYS A 24 18.60 2.99 -13.05
CA CYS A 24 18.13 3.80 -11.94
C CYS A 24 16.63 4.07 -12.01
N VAL A 25 15.92 3.79 -10.91
CA VAL A 25 14.51 4.16 -10.73
C VAL A 25 14.42 5.21 -9.62
N ALA A 26 13.76 6.33 -9.92
CA ALA A 26 13.49 7.38 -8.95
C ALA A 26 12.34 7.00 -8.01
N PRO A 27 12.36 7.43 -6.74
CA PRO A 27 11.23 7.28 -5.84
C PRO A 27 10.15 8.32 -6.18
N THR A 28 9.08 7.89 -6.82
CA THR A 28 7.87 8.69 -7.06
C THR A 28 6.66 7.93 -6.52
N ASP A 29 5.52 8.60 -6.34
CA ASP A 29 4.28 7.91 -5.93
C ASP A 29 3.96 6.73 -6.86
N GLU A 30 4.15 6.90 -8.18
CA GLU A 30 3.90 5.86 -9.17
C GLU A 30 4.85 4.67 -9.01
N THR A 31 6.17 4.91 -8.99
CA THR A 31 7.16 3.82 -8.92
C THR A 31 7.14 3.12 -7.56
N ILE A 32 6.71 3.81 -6.49
CA ILE A 32 6.50 3.21 -5.17
C ILE A 32 5.22 2.36 -5.16
N ALA A 33 4.12 2.87 -5.72
CA ALA A 33 2.83 2.18 -5.75
C ALA A 33 2.87 0.88 -6.58
N THR A 34 3.70 0.83 -7.62
CA THR A 34 3.89 -0.35 -8.48
C THR A 34 5.04 -1.26 -8.04
N ALA A 35 5.75 -0.89 -6.99
CA ALA A 35 6.99 -1.54 -6.51
C ALA A 35 8.15 -1.57 -7.53
N GLU A 36 8.11 -0.71 -8.55
CA GLU A 36 9.25 -0.49 -9.46
C GLU A 36 10.43 0.16 -8.74
N TYR A 37 10.17 1.07 -7.80
CA TYR A 37 11.21 1.59 -6.93
C TYR A 37 11.63 0.50 -5.93
N PRO A 38 12.89 0.03 -5.97
CA PRO A 38 13.28 -1.23 -5.33
C PRO A 38 13.36 -1.15 -3.80
N ILE A 39 13.36 0.06 -3.22
CA ILE A 39 13.31 0.28 -1.76
C ILE A 39 11.90 0.72 -1.36
N SER A 40 10.91 -0.04 -1.78
CA SER A 40 9.50 0.06 -1.39
C SER A 40 9.01 -1.28 -0.82
N ARG A 41 7.86 -1.27 -0.14
CA ARG A 41 7.23 -2.51 0.32
C ARG A 41 5.72 -2.33 0.45
N PHE A 42 4.97 -3.35 0.06
CA PHE A 42 3.55 -3.42 0.38
C PHE A 42 3.34 -3.63 1.89
N LEU A 43 2.29 -3.02 2.40
CA LEU A 43 1.80 -3.28 3.75
C LEU A 43 0.62 -4.24 3.65
N TYR A 44 0.75 -5.40 4.28
CA TYR A 44 -0.28 -6.43 4.27
C TYR A 44 -1.08 -6.41 5.57
N THR A 45 -2.40 -6.53 5.45
CA THR A 45 -3.31 -6.77 6.56
C THR A 45 -3.67 -8.24 6.57
N TYR A 46 -3.37 -8.93 7.68
CA TYR A 46 -3.69 -10.35 7.84
C TYR A 46 -4.95 -10.52 8.67
N ILE A 47 -5.93 -11.22 8.11
CA ILE A 47 -7.23 -11.47 8.75
C ILE A 47 -7.31 -12.95 9.09
N ASP A 48 -7.68 -13.26 10.33
CA ASP A 48 -8.01 -14.62 10.74
C ASP A 48 -9.30 -15.04 10.03
N ALA A 49 -9.21 -16.01 9.11
CA ALA A 49 -10.34 -16.47 8.32
C ALA A 49 -11.50 -16.98 9.19
N ALA A 50 -11.21 -17.53 10.37
CA ALA A 50 -12.24 -18.01 11.30
C ALA A 50 -13.03 -16.87 11.95
N ARG A 51 -12.53 -15.64 11.88
CA ARG A 51 -13.11 -14.43 12.47
C ARG A 51 -13.53 -13.38 11.46
N ALA A 52 -13.37 -13.65 10.17
CA ALA A 52 -13.65 -12.67 9.11
C ALA A 52 -15.10 -12.15 9.16
N ASP A 53 -16.05 -13.01 9.52
CA ASP A 53 -17.47 -12.66 9.60
C ASP A 53 -17.89 -12.14 11.00
N GLU A 54 -16.94 -11.92 11.92
CA GLU A 54 -17.25 -11.18 13.15
C GLU A 54 -17.59 -9.73 12.76
N PRO A 55 -18.75 -9.17 13.21
CA PRO A 55 -19.23 -7.88 12.71
C PRO A 55 -18.23 -6.71 12.83
N ALA A 56 -17.40 -6.71 13.88
CA ALA A 56 -16.38 -5.69 14.07
C ALA A 56 -15.20 -5.83 13.12
N VAL A 57 -14.81 -7.07 12.78
CA VAL A 57 -13.75 -7.35 11.80
C VAL A 57 -14.24 -6.94 10.41
N GLU A 58 -15.43 -7.40 10.02
CA GLU A 58 -15.99 -7.10 8.72
C GLU A 58 -16.14 -5.59 8.49
N ALA A 59 -16.77 -4.89 9.44
CA ALA A 59 -16.98 -3.45 9.33
C ALA A 59 -15.66 -2.66 9.24
N PHE A 60 -14.62 -3.10 9.96
CA PHE A 60 -13.32 -2.42 9.91
C PHE A 60 -12.60 -2.63 8.58
N ILE A 61 -12.62 -3.85 8.04
CA ILE A 61 -11.96 -4.15 6.76
C ILE A 61 -12.72 -3.51 5.60
N ASP A 62 -14.06 -3.50 5.64
CA ASP A 62 -14.88 -2.76 4.68
C ASP A 62 -14.54 -1.28 4.68
N PHE A 63 -14.47 -0.66 5.87
CA PHE A 63 -14.04 0.73 6.00
C PHE A 63 -12.63 0.95 5.45
N MET A 64 -11.66 0.13 5.84
CA MET A 64 -10.27 0.22 5.40
C MET A 64 -10.15 0.20 3.87
N LEU A 65 -10.91 -0.66 3.19
CA LEU A 65 -10.87 -0.83 1.74
C LEU A 65 -11.78 0.15 0.98
N SER A 66 -12.67 0.87 1.68
CA SER A 66 -13.61 1.82 1.08
C SER A 66 -12.94 3.08 0.55
N ASP A 67 -13.64 3.79 -0.35
CA ASP A 67 -13.19 5.10 -0.83
C ASP A 67 -13.10 6.15 0.29
N GLU A 68 -13.78 5.93 1.43
CA GLU A 68 -13.68 6.76 2.63
C GLU A 68 -12.43 6.47 3.45
N GLY A 69 -12.01 5.20 3.51
CA GLY A 69 -10.85 4.76 4.28
C GLY A 69 -9.50 5.02 3.59
N GLN A 70 -9.46 4.89 2.27
CA GLN A 70 -8.21 5.01 1.50
C GLN A 70 -7.49 6.37 1.64
N PRO A 71 -8.16 7.54 1.74
CA PRO A 71 -7.47 8.81 1.97
C PRO A 71 -6.59 8.86 3.22
N PHE A 72 -6.91 8.11 4.27
CA PHE A 72 -6.12 8.09 5.51
C PHE A 72 -4.73 7.48 5.35
N VAL A 73 -4.49 6.68 4.30
CA VAL A 73 -3.17 6.13 3.98
C VAL A 73 -2.21 7.27 3.62
N ILE A 74 -2.69 8.23 2.83
CA ILE A 74 -1.92 9.40 2.41
C ILE A 74 -1.67 10.32 3.61
N ASP A 75 -2.69 10.58 4.42
CA ASP A 75 -2.57 11.39 5.64
C ASP A 75 -1.54 10.82 6.64
N ALA A 76 -1.38 9.50 6.65
CA ALA A 76 -0.38 8.80 7.45
C ALA A 76 1.04 8.82 6.84
N GLY A 77 1.23 9.44 5.66
CA GLY A 77 2.52 9.54 4.96
C GLY A 77 2.89 8.29 4.16
N TYR A 78 1.90 7.50 3.73
CA TYR A 78 2.10 6.37 2.83
C TYR A 78 1.60 6.69 1.42
N VAL A 79 2.05 5.88 0.47
CA VAL A 79 1.58 5.91 -0.92
C VAL A 79 0.47 4.88 -1.07
N ASN A 80 -0.64 5.26 -1.70
CA ASN A 80 -1.69 4.31 -2.04
C ASN A 80 -1.17 3.26 -3.02
N VAL A 81 -1.62 2.03 -2.87
CA VAL A 81 -1.34 0.99 -3.86
C VAL A 81 -2.04 1.31 -5.18
N SER A 82 -1.64 0.63 -6.26
CA SER A 82 -2.28 0.82 -7.55
C SER A 82 -3.79 0.55 -7.50
N ALA A 83 -4.55 1.13 -8.44
CA ALA A 83 -5.98 0.84 -8.55
C ALA A 83 -6.25 -0.66 -8.79
N ALA A 84 -5.33 -1.34 -9.50
CA ALA A 84 -5.43 -2.77 -9.75
C ALA A 84 -5.26 -3.59 -8.45
N ASP A 85 -4.32 -3.20 -7.58
CA ASP A 85 -4.10 -3.87 -6.30
C ASP A 85 -5.23 -3.58 -5.30
N THR A 86 -5.78 -2.36 -5.32
CA THR A 86 -6.96 -2.02 -4.51
C THR A 86 -8.14 -2.92 -4.88
N GLU A 87 -8.41 -3.09 -6.18
CA GLU A 87 -9.49 -3.96 -6.66
C GLU A 87 -9.22 -5.44 -6.33
N LYS A 88 -7.97 -5.89 -6.43
CA LYS A 88 -7.56 -7.23 -6.00
C LYS A 88 -7.85 -7.44 -4.52
N SER A 89 -7.48 -6.49 -3.64
CA SER A 89 -7.76 -6.57 -2.21
C SER A 89 -9.26 -6.60 -1.89
N ARG A 90 -10.06 -5.75 -2.56
CA ARG A 90 -11.52 -5.74 -2.45
C ARG A 90 -12.13 -7.07 -2.88
N THR A 91 -11.65 -7.63 -3.99
CA THR A 91 -12.09 -8.94 -4.47
C THR A 91 -11.74 -10.04 -3.48
N VAL A 92 -10.48 -10.15 -3.04
CA VAL A 92 -10.04 -11.16 -2.06
C VAL A 92 -10.88 -11.12 -0.79
N TRP A 93 -11.16 -9.92 -0.30
CA TRP A 93 -12.00 -9.71 0.87
C TRP A 93 -13.46 -10.11 0.62
N ALA A 94 -14.07 -9.64 -0.48
CA ALA A 94 -15.46 -9.92 -0.82
C ALA A 94 -15.73 -11.41 -1.09
N THR A 95 -14.77 -12.13 -1.66
CA THR A 95 -14.89 -13.57 -1.95
C THR A 95 -14.33 -14.46 -0.84
N ARG A 96 -13.88 -13.89 0.28
CA ARG A 96 -13.27 -14.60 1.42
C ARG A 96 -12.16 -15.56 0.98
N THR A 97 -11.37 -15.16 -0.01
CA THR A 97 -10.31 -16.01 -0.55
C THR A 97 -9.18 -16.12 0.46
N THR A 98 -8.96 -17.34 0.97
CA THR A 98 -7.89 -17.64 1.92
C THR A 98 -6.62 -18.13 1.23
N GLY A 99 -5.46 -17.91 1.86
CA GLY A 99 -4.16 -18.39 1.38
C GLY A 99 -3.21 -17.24 1.05
N HIS A 100 -2.06 -17.56 0.47
CA HIS A 100 -1.07 -16.57 0.05
C HIS A 100 -1.43 -16.05 -1.34
N SER A 101 -2.26 -15.00 -1.43
CA SER A 101 -2.41 -14.22 -2.64
C SER A 101 -1.41 -13.04 -2.60
N PHE A 102 -0.29 -13.18 -3.31
CA PHE A 102 0.58 -12.03 -3.64
C PHE A 102 0.31 -11.61 -5.08
#